data_AF-A0A973UP94-F1
#
_entry.id   AF-A0A973UP94-F1
#
_cell.length_a   1.000
_cell.length_b   1.000
_cell.length_c   1.000
_cell.angle_alpha   90.00
_cell.angle_beta   90.00
_cell.angle_gamma   90.00
#
_symmetry.space_group_name_H-M   'P 1'
#
loop_
_entity.id
_entity.type
_entity.pdbx_description
1 polymer ?
#
loop_
_entity_poly.entity_id
_entity_poly.type
_entity_poly.pdbx_seq_one_letter_code
_entity_poly.pdbx_strand_id
1 'polypeptide(L)'
;MSDAEPKTPHERAMDVVRGYTNRDAVAVEEALSALDAGSWIEVYAILSGLLRSTISIMELTGRRWQVGELVRHTDEVAAVAPPHHEFAIAEATRAWARGDESAMRALSGQDLPGAVHMTAVGVAVLGLALWGRPKFLAVLDEFHETATALVNDRFSGG
;
A
#
# COMPACT_ATOMS: atom_id res chain seq x y z
N MET A 1 2.96 -30.84 -2.41
CA MET A 1 2.24 -29.58 -2.14
C MET A 1 2.88 -29.02 -0.89
N SER A 2 3.51 -27.85 -0.98
CA SER A 2 4.14 -27.24 0.20
C SER A 2 3.05 -26.59 1.04
N ASP A 3 2.84 -27.07 2.26
CA ASP A 3 2.11 -26.35 3.31
C ASP A 3 2.97 -25.15 3.71
N ALA A 4 2.92 -24.08 2.91
CA ALA A 4 3.34 -22.78 3.40
C ALA A 4 2.27 -22.32 4.38
N GLU A 5 2.68 -21.95 5.59
CA GLU A 5 1.79 -21.36 6.58
C GLU A 5 1.04 -20.16 5.94
N PRO A 6 -0.28 -20.04 6.14
CA PRO A 6 -1.04 -18.97 5.51
C PRO A 6 -0.51 -17.61 5.97
N LYS A 7 -0.06 -16.79 5.01
CA LYS A 7 0.43 -15.43 5.29
C LYS A 7 -0.61 -14.64 6.06
N THR A 8 -0.14 -13.99 7.12
CA THR A 8 -0.92 -13.05 7.93
C THR A 8 -1.38 -11.86 7.09
N PRO A 9 -2.47 -11.18 7.48
CA PRO A 9 -2.91 -9.93 6.83
C PRO A 9 -1.81 -8.87 6.79
N HIS A 10 -0.94 -8.83 7.81
CA HIS A 10 0.20 -7.93 7.87
C HIS A 10 1.23 -8.23 6.78
N GLU A 11 1.62 -9.50 6.63
CA GLU A 11 2.53 -9.93 5.56
C GLU A 11 1.97 -9.61 4.19
N ARG A 12 0.68 -9.88 3.97
CA ARG A 12 0.01 -9.57 2.70
C ARG A 12 -0.03 -8.08 2.40
N ALA A 13 -0.28 -7.24 3.42
CA ALA A 13 -0.24 -5.78 3.28
C ALA A 13 1.17 -5.28 2.91
N MET A 14 2.23 -5.86 3.48
CA MET A 14 3.60 -5.51 3.10
C MET A 14 3.94 -6.01 1.70
N ASP A 15 3.54 -7.23 1.36
CA ASP A 15 3.82 -7.83 0.07
C ASP A 15 3.13 -7.09 -1.09
N VAL A 16 1.90 -6.63 -0.92
CA VAL A 16 1.22 -5.83 -1.96
C VAL A 16 1.94 -4.49 -2.16
N VAL A 17 2.40 -3.83 -1.10
CA VAL A 17 3.19 -2.58 -1.20
C VAL A 17 4.53 -2.84 -1.88
N ARG A 18 5.22 -3.94 -1.55
CA ARG A 18 6.46 -4.35 -2.22
C ARG A 18 6.21 -4.66 -3.70
N GLY A 19 5.14 -5.35 -4.03
CA GLY A 19 4.73 -5.65 -5.41
C GLY A 19 4.57 -4.36 -6.22
N TYR A 20 3.83 -3.39 -5.70
CA TYR A 20 3.69 -2.07 -6.34
C TYR A 20 5.01 -1.31 -6.44
N THR A 21 5.81 -1.30 -5.38
CA THR A 21 7.13 -0.65 -5.35
C THR A 21 8.08 -1.23 -6.40
N ASN A 22 7.99 -2.54 -6.64
CA ASN A 22 8.79 -3.27 -7.62
C ASN A 22 8.17 -3.31 -9.02
N ARG A 23 6.94 -2.80 -9.18
CA ARG A 23 6.14 -2.93 -10.40
C ARG A 23 6.00 -4.39 -10.83
N ASP A 24 5.68 -5.25 -9.87
CA ASP A 24 5.49 -6.68 -10.06
C ASP A 24 4.00 -7.02 -9.92
N ALA A 25 3.31 -7.15 -11.06
CA ALA A 25 1.88 -7.45 -11.10
C ALA A 25 1.58 -8.85 -10.52
N VAL A 26 2.48 -9.81 -10.69
CA VAL A 26 2.30 -11.18 -10.18
C VAL A 26 2.38 -11.16 -8.66
N ALA A 27 3.36 -10.46 -8.09
CA ALA A 27 3.46 -10.30 -6.64
C ALA A 27 2.25 -9.58 -6.03
N VAL A 28 1.69 -8.57 -6.72
CA VAL A 28 0.46 -7.89 -6.29
C VAL A 28 -0.73 -8.85 -6.29
N GLU A 29 -0.89 -9.65 -7.35
CA GLU A 29 -1.97 -10.65 -7.44
C GLU A 29 -1.82 -11.72 -6.36
N GLU A 30 -0.63 -12.29 -6.20
CA GLU A 30 -0.35 -13.33 -5.21
C GLU A 30 -0.63 -12.85 -3.78
N ALA A 31 -0.21 -11.63 -3.43
CA ALA A 31 -0.41 -11.05 -2.10
C ALA A 31 -1.90 -10.95 -1.72
N LEU A 32 -2.76 -10.62 -2.71
CA LEU A 32 -4.19 -10.43 -2.50
C LEU A 32 -5.04 -11.66 -2.87
N SER A 33 -4.41 -12.71 -3.41
CA SER A 33 -5.09 -13.92 -3.82
C SER A 33 -5.77 -14.62 -2.64
N ALA A 34 -6.99 -15.12 -2.87
CA ALA A 34 -7.76 -15.91 -1.90
C ALA A 34 -8.00 -15.22 -0.53
N LEU A 35 -8.00 -13.88 -0.47
CA LEU A 35 -8.42 -13.14 0.72
C LEU A 35 -9.93 -13.34 0.99
N ASP A 36 -10.28 -13.78 2.19
CA ASP A 36 -11.65 -13.72 2.69
C ASP A 36 -12.05 -12.28 3.09
N ALA A 37 -13.33 -12.06 3.35
CA ALA A 37 -13.87 -10.73 3.66
C ALA A 37 -13.27 -10.08 4.91
N GLY A 38 -12.93 -10.86 5.95
CA GLY A 38 -12.27 -10.35 7.15
C GLY A 38 -10.83 -9.95 6.86
N SER A 39 -10.11 -10.80 6.14
CA SER A 39 -8.73 -10.54 5.73
C SER A 39 -8.59 -9.29 4.84
N TRP A 40 -9.57 -9.00 3.96
CA TRP A 40 -9.60 -7.74 3.19
C TRP A 40 -9.69 -6.50 4.09
N ILE A 41 -10.51 -6.54 5.14
CA ILE A 41 -10.68 -5.42 6.08
C ILE A 41 -9.39 -5.19 6.87
N GLU A 42 -8.75 -6.27 7.33
CA GLU A 42 -7.51 -6.18 8.11
C GLU A 42 -6.35 -5.65 7.26
N VAL A 43 -6.19 -6.14 6.03
CA VAL A 43 -5.22 -5.59 5.06
C VAL A 43 -5.45 -4.11 4.84
N TYR A 44 -6.70 -3.70 4.59
CA TYR A 44 -7.04 -2.29 4.39
C TYR A 44 -6.73 -1.41 5.61
N ALA A 45 -7.00 -1.90 6.82
CA ALA A 45 -6.70 -1.19 8.06
C ALA A 45 -5.18 -0.99 8.24
N ILE A 46 -4.37 -2.02 7.96
CA ILE A 46 -2.91 -1.96 8.04
C ILE A 46 -2.35 -0.97 7.01
N LEU A 47 -2.81 -1.05 5.77
CA LEU A 47 -2.42 -0.12 4.70
C LEU A 47 -2.80 1.33 5.04
N SER A 48 -3.98 1.55 5.61
CA SER A 48 -4.43 2.88 6.05
C SER A 48 -3.53 3.44 7.15
N GLY A 49 -3.12 2.60 8.10
CA GLY A 49 -2.15 2.95 9.13
C GLY A 49 -0.79 3.33 8.53
N LEU A 50 -0.28 2.53 7.59
CA LEU A 50 0.99 2.79 6.92
C LEU A 50 0.95 4.08 6.08
N LEU A 51 -0.15 4.32 5.35
CA LEU A 51 -0.36 5.55 4.59
C LEU A 51 -0.32 6.77 5.50
N ARG A 52 -1.07 6.74 6.61
CA ARG A 52 -1.08 7.82 7.60
C ARG A 52 0.30 8.08 8.19
N SER A 53 1.03 7.04 8.58
CA SER A 53 2.40 7.18 9.09
C SER A 53 3.34 7.79 8.05
N THR A 54 3.22 7.39 6.79
CA THR A 54 4.05 7.91 5.70
C THR A 54 3.78 9.40 5.45
N ILE A 55 2.50 9.81 5.47
CA ILE A 55 2.10 11.23 5.40
C ILE A 55 2.68 12.02 6.58
N SER A 56 2.54 11.51 7.82
CA SER A 56 3.08 12.19 9.00
C SER A 56 4.61 12.35 8.95
N ILE A 57 5.35 11.37 8.44
CA ILE A 57 6.80 11.49 8.24
C ILE A 57 7.13 12.58 7.20
N MET A 58 6.35 12.68 6.13
CA MET A 58 6.53 13.77 5.15
C MET A 58 6.33 15.14 5.77
N GLU A 59 5.25 15.29 6.54
CA GLU A 59 4.94 16.55 7.24
C GLU A 59 6.06 16.94 8.21
N LEU A 60 6.54 15.99 9.02
CA LEU A 60 7.63 16.21 9.98
C LEU A 60 8.96 16.56 9.31
N THR A 61 9.23 16.03 8.12
CA THR A 61 10.47 16.31 7.36
C THR A 61 10.38 17.59 6.51
N GLY A 62 9.24 18.28 6.52
CA GLY A 62 9.03 19.52 5.76
C GLY A 62 9.05 19.34 4.25
N ARG A 63 8.96 18.09 3.75
CA ARG A 63 8.94 17.80 2.32
C ARG A 63 7.56 18.14 1.76
N ARG A 64 7.52 19.04 0.77
CA ARG A 64 6.28 19.41 0.09
C ARG A 64 5.98 18.47 -1.07
N TRP A 65 4.70 18.21 -1.26
CA TRP A 65 4.14 17.52 -2.42
C TRP A 65 4.42 18.29 -3.70
N GLN A 66 5.15 17.69 -4.64
CA GLN A 66 5.06 18.10 -6.03
C GLN A 66 3.92 17.32 -6.67
N VAL A 67 2.76 17.96 -6.81
CA VAL A 67 1.54 17.34 -7.34
C VAL A 67 1.78 16.64 -8.68
N GLY A 68 2.58 17.25 -9.57
CA GLY A 68 2.96 16.63 -10.84
C GLY A 68 3.81 15.37 -10.71
N GLU A 69 4.73 15.33 -9.73
CA GLU A 69 5.51 14.11 -9.46
C GLU A 69 4.64 13.03 -8.83
N LEU A 70 3.67 13.39 -7.98
CA LEU A 70 2.74 12.43 -7.40
C LEU A 70 1.91 11.75 -8.48
N VAL A 71 1.30 12.53 -9.39
CA VAL A 71 0.53 11.99 -10.52
C VAL A 71 1.40 11.08 -11.39
N ARG A 72 2.62 11.50 -11.73
CA ARG A 72 3.54 10.68 -12.53
C ARG A 72 3.88 9.35 -11.84
N HIS A 73 4.24 9.38 -10.55
CA HIS A 73 4.57 8.16 -9.82
C HIS A 73 3.34 7.26 -9.66
N THR A 74 2.16 7.82 -9.41
CA THR A 74 0.92 7.04 -9.38
C THR A 74 0.68 6.35 -10.71
N ASP A 75 0.78 7.06 -11.85
CA ASP A 75 0.59 6.46 -13.16
C ASP A 75 1.57 5.29 -13.40
N GLU A 76 2.84 5.46 -13.02
CA GLU A 76 3.85 4.41 -13.15
C GLU A 76 3.65 3.21 -12.24
N VAL A 77 3.14 3.43 -11.02
CA VAL A 77 2.93 2.36 -10.02
C VAL A 77 1.59 1.67 -10.22
N ALA A 78 0.53 2.41 -10.58
CA ALA A 78 -0.80 1.87 -10.82
C ALA A 78 -0.86 1.00 -12.08
N ALA A 79 0.08 1.16 -13.03
CA ALA A 79 0.17 0.38 -14.26
C ALA A 79 0.27 -1.15 -14.06
N VAL A 80 0.61 -1.62 -12.85
CA VAL A 80 0.63 -3.06 -12.51
C VAL A 80 -0.56 -3.51 -11.69
N ALA A 81 -1.50 -2.61 -11.40
CA ALA A 81 -2.77 -2.99 -10.80
C ALA A 81 -3.66 -3.74 -11.82
N PRO A 82 -4.65 -4.51 -11.36
CA PRO A 82 -5.68 -5.04 -12.26
C PRO A 82 -6.31 -3.91 -13.10
N PRO A 83 -6.65 -4.13 -14.39
CA PRO A 83 -7.00 -3.04 -15.32
C PRO A 83 -8.12 -2.10 -14.84
N HIS A 84 -9.11 -2.63 -14.11
CA HIS A 84 -10.21 -1.83 -13.56
C HIS A 84 -9.74 -0.90 -12.43
N HIS A 85 -8.75 -1.33 -11.64
CA HIS A 85 -8.16 -0.53 -10.57
C HIS A 85 -7.10 0.44 -11.08
N GLU A 86 -6.27 0.04 -12.05
CA GLU A 86 -5.28 0.91 -12.70
C GLU A 86 -5.92 2.24 -13.13
N PHE A 87 -6.97 2.14 -13.96
CA PHE A 87 -7.66 3.31 -14.50
C PHE A 87 -8.30 4.14 -13.39
N ALA A 88 -9.02 3.50 -12.45
CA ALA A 88 -9.71 4.18 -11.39
C ALA A 88 -8.76 4.95 -10.45
N ILE A 89 -7.60 4.37 -10.12
CA ILE A 89 -6.59 4.98 -9.25
C ILE A 89 -5.91 6.17 -9.93
N ALA A 90 -5.52 6.02 -11.19
CA ALA A 90 -4.92 7.09 -11.97
C ALA A 90 -5.87 8.28 -12.12
N GLU A 91 -7.13 8.03 -12.51
CA GLU A 91 -8.13 9.09 -12.65
C GLU A 91 -8.48 9.76 -11.32
N ALA A 92 -8.65 8.98 -10.25
CA ALA A 92 -8.91 9.55 -8.92
C ALA A 92 -7.76 10.45 -8.44
N THR A 93 -6.51 10.06 -8.71
CA THR A 93 -5.33 10.86 -8.35
C THR A 93 -5.25 12.15 -9.18
N ARG A 94 -5.54 12.08 -10.49
CA ARG A 94 -5.59 13.28 -11.34
C ARG A 94 -6.74 14.22 -10.98
N ALA A 95 -7.89 13.69 -10.57
CA ALA A 95 -9.00 14.49 -10.06
C ALA A 95 -8.60 15.20 -8.77
N TRP A 96 -8.00 14.48 -7.83
CA TRP A 96 -7.49 15.05 -6.58
C TRP A 96 -6.42 16.12 -6.80
N ALA A 97 -5.50 15.89 -7.74
CA ALA A 97 -4.49 16.87 -8.13
C ALA A 97 -5.08 18.19 -8.65
N ARG A 98 -6.34 18.15 -9.13
CA ARG A 98 -7.13 19.31 -9.57
C ARG A 98 -8.04 19.89 -8.47
N GLY A 99 -7.98 19.33 -7.26
CA GLY A 99 -8.81 19.74 -6.10
C GLY A 99 -10.13 18.98 -5.96
N ASP A 100 -10.38 17.95 -6.76
CA ASP A 100 -11.58 17.12 -6.66
C ASP A 100 -11.31 15.82 -5.90
N GLU A 101 -11.77 15.76 -4.66
CA GLU A 101 -11.58 14.62 -3.76
C GLU A 101 -12.71 13.57 -3.85
N SER A 102 -13.74 13.80 -4.68
CA SER A 102 -14.93 12.95 -4.73
C SER A 102 -14.64 11.52 -5.20
N ALA A 103 -13.79 11.36 -6.22
CA ALA A 103 -13.41 10.06 -6.77
C ALA A 103 -12.66 9.20 -5.75
N MET A 104 -11.74 9.80 -4.98
CA MET A 104 -11.04 9.09 -3.90
C MET A 104 -12.02 8.63 -2.81
N ARG A 105 -12.97 9.49 -2.40
CA ARG A 105 -13.99 9.11 -1.42
C ARG A 105 -14.88 7.96 -1.90
N ALA A 106 -15.25 7.96 -3.18
CA ALA A 106 -16.08 6.91 -3.77
C ALA A 106 -15.35 5.55 -3.76
N LEU A 107 -14.08 5.53 -4.17
CA LEU A 107 -13.23 4.33 -4.16
C LEU A 107 -13.05 3.78 -2.74
N SER A 108 -12.77 4.63 -1.75
CA SER A 108 -12.64 4.19 -0.35
C SER A 108 -13.96 3.70 0.27
N GLY A 109 -15.13 4.10 -0.26
CA GLY A 109 -16.42 3.88 0.37
C GLY A 109 -17.29 2.76 -0.23
N GLN A 110 -17.06 2.37 -1.48
CA GLN A 110 -17.94 1.46 -2.22
C GLN A 110 -17.26 0.18 -2.72
N ASP A 111 -15.93 0.17 -2.78
CA ASP A 111 -15.15 -0.93 -3.36
C ASP A 111 -13.93 -1.22 -2.47
N LEU A 112 -14.05 -2.18 -1.56
CA LEU A 112 -12.96 -2.51 -0.62
C LEU A 112 -11.69 -3.02 -1.34
N PRO A 113 -11.76 -3.91 -2.35
CA PRO A 113 -10.61 -4.20 -3.21
C PRO A 113 -9.97 -2.95 -3.84
N GLY A 114 -10.78 -2.08 -4.43
CA GLY A 114 -10.31 -0.82 -4.99
C GLY A 114 -9.65 0.09 -3.95
N ALA A 115 -10.19 0.17 -2.74
CA ALA A 115 -9.62 0.90 -1.63
C ALA A 115 -8.27 0.33 -1.18
N VAL A 116 -8.10 -0.99 -1.15
CA VAL A 116 -6.83 -1.66 -0.86
C VAL A 116 -5.78 -1.32 -1.92
N HIS A 117 -6.12 -1.48 -3.22
CA HIS A 117 -5.20 -1.15 -4.30
C HIS A 117 -4.82 0.34 -4.28
N MET A 118 -5.79 1.24 -4.13
CA MET A 118 -5.53 2.68 -4.04
C MET A 118 -4.60 3.02 -2.87
N THR A 119 -4.85 2.43 -1.69
CA THR A 119 -4.06 2.72 -0.49
C THR A 119 -2.64 2.16 -0.63
N ALA A 120 -2.48 0.95 -1.16
CA ALA A 120 -1.18 0.35 -1.41
C ALA A 120 -0.35 1.14 -2.45
N VAL A 121 -0.99 1.58 -3.54
CA VAL A 121 -0.37 2.48 -4.53
C VAL A 121 0.04 3.79 -3.88
N GLY A 122 -0.84 4.39 -3.07
CA GLY A 122 -0.55 5.60 -2.30
C GLY A 122 0.71 5.42 -1.46
N VAL A 123 0.74 4.41 -0.59
CA VAL A 123 1.91 4.07 0.24
C VAL A 123 3.18 3.93 -0.62
N ALA A 124 3.12 3.17 -1.72
CA ALA A 124 4.28 2.95 -2.58
C ALA A 124 4.80 4.25 -3.20
N VAL A 125 3.90 5.07 -3.75
CA VAL A 125 4.23 6.38 -4.32
C VAL A 125 4.86 7.30 -3.27
N LEU A 126 4.27 7.36 -2.07
CA LEU A 126 4.77 8.19 -0.98
C LEU A 126 6.15 7.73 -0.52
N GLY A 127 6.32 6.43 -0.32
CA GLY A 127 7.58 5.84 0.09
C GLY A 127 8.69 6.05 -0.95
N LEU A 128 8.38 5.89 -2.23
CA LEU A 128 9.30 6.18 -3.33
C LEU A 128 9.71 7.66 -3.36
N ALA A 129 8.78 8.59 -3.15
CA ALA A 129 9.09 10.02 -3.12
C ALA A 129 9.95 10.44 -1.90
N LEU A 130 9.72 9.79 -0.75
CA LEU A 130 10.45 10.06 0.49
C LEU A 130 11.88 9.52 0.47
N TRP A 131 12.01 8.24 0.18
CA TRP A 131 13.24 7.48 0.43
C TRP A 131 13.92 6.98 -0.86
N GLY A 132 13.19 6.97 -1.98
CA GLY A 132 13.59 6.24 -3.17
C GLY A 132 13.44 4.72 -2.97
N ARG A 133 13.45 3.97 -4.08
CA ARG A 133 13.18 2.53 -4.07
C ARG A 133 14.03 1.70 -3.09
N PRO A 134 15.38 1.73 -3.11
CA PRO A 134 16.16 0.79 -2.29
C PRO A 134 15.98 1.04 -0.78
N LYS A 135 15.91 2.32 -0.36
CA LYS A 135 15.72 2.65 1.05
C LYS A 135 14.28 2.38 1.50
N PHE A 136 13.29 2.63 0.64
CA PHE A 136 11.91 2.33 0.99
C PHE A 136 11.68 0.83 1.20
N LEU A 137 12.25 -0.02 0.34
CA LEU A 137 12.20 -1.48 0.52
C LEU A 137 12.86 -1.90 1.86
N ALA A 138 14.02 -1.34 2.20
CA ALA A 138 14.66 -1.60 3.49
C ALA A 138 13.80 -1.19 4.70
N VAL A 139 13.07 -0.07 4.60
CA VAL A 139 12.11 0.36 5.64
C VAL A 139 10.95 -0.63 5.78
N LEU A 140 10.43 -1.17 4.67
CA LEU A 140 9.38 -2.20 4.71
C LEU A 140 9.87 -3.50 5.34
N ASP A 141 11.14 -3.87 5.10
CA ASP A 141 11.77 -5.04 5.70
C ASP A 141 11.95 -4.86 7.21
N GLU A 142 12.48 -3.73 7.65
CA GLU A 142 12.63 -3.41 9.08
C GLU A 142 11.27 -3.36 9.81
N PHE A 143 10.24 -2.82 9.17
CA PHE A 143 8.89 -2.79 9.71
C PHE A 143 8.31 -4.21 9.86
N HIS A 144 8.52 -5.08 8.86
CA HIS A 144 8.09 -6.47 8.93
C HIS A 144 8.80 -7.23 10.06
N GLU A 145 10.12 -7.10 10.17
CA GLU A 145 10.90 -7.75 11.23
C GLU A 145 10.46 -7.29 12.62
N THR A 146 10.23 -5.98 12.80
CA THR A 146 9.77 -5.40 14.07
C THR A 146 8.37 -5.91 14.45
N ALA A 147 7.45 -5.96 13.49
CA ALA A 147 6.10 -6.47 13.72
C ALA A 147 6.12 -7.95 14.12
N THR A 148 6.92 -8.77 13.43
CA THR A 148 7.07 -10.20 13.75
C THR A 148 7.68 -10.41 15.13
N ALA A 149 8.71 -9.64 15.50
CA ALA A 149 9.32 -9.70 16.83
C ALA A 149 8.33 -9.38 17.95
N LEU A 150 7.52 -8.32 17.80
CA LEU A 150 6.50 -7.94 18.79
C LEU A 150 5.43 -9.01 18.99
N VAL A 151 5.04 -9.70 17.92
CA VAL A 151 4.09 -10.82 18.00
C VAL A 151 4.70 -11.98 18.78
N ASN A 152 5.95 -12.36 18.47
CA ASN A 152 6.65 -13.47 19.13
C ASN A 152 6.93 -13.20 20.62
N ASP A 153 7.28 -11.98 20.99
CA ASP A 153 7.48 -11.58 22.39
C ASP A 153 6.19 -11.69 23.22
N ARG A 154 5.04 -11.33 22.61
CA ARG A 154 3.73 -11.43 23.26
C ARG A 154 3.32 -12.87 23.54
N PHE A 155 3.83 -13.84 22.77
CA PHE A 155 3.56 -15.27 22.96
C PHE A 155 4.63 -16.01 23.77
N SER A 156 5.79 -15.40 24.02
CA SER A 156 6.89 -16.01 24.81
C SER A 156 6.87 -15.66 26.30
N GLY A 157 6.06 -14.68 26.71
CA GLY A 157 5.93 -14.22 28.10
C GLY A 157 4.77 -14.84 28.89
N GLY A 158 4.62 -16.17 28.82
CA GLY A 158 3.62 -16.95 29.60
C GLY A 158 4.16 -17.44 30.94
#